data_AF-A0A382V9S3-F1
#
_entry.id   AF-A0A382V9S3-F1
#
_cell.length_a   1.000
_cell.length_b   1.000
_cell.length_c   1.000
_cell.angle_alpha   90.00
_cell.angle_beta   90.00
_cell.angle_gamma   90.00
#
_symmetry.space_group_name_H-M   'P 1'
#
loop_
_entity.id
_entity.type
_entity.pdbx_description
1 polymer ?
#
loop_
_entity_poly.entity_id
_entity_poly.type
_entity_poly.pdbx_seq_one_letter_code
_entity_poly.pdbx_strand_id
1 'polypeptide(L)'
;MSGKGKAKIKLLRTKRATKQTQTKEKMLASQCSSHVNLRVALSQMNSVVGDFEYNAGRIKNCLEEATKFGADLVLFPELALTGYPPEDLLLKNDFIAKNKKIL
;
A
#
# COMPACT_ATOMS: atom_id res chain seq x y z
N MET A 1 -10.87 59.94 -23.15
CA MET A 1 -10.09 58.82 -23.71
C MET A 1 -9.45 58.03 -22.57
N SER A 2 -9.28 56.72 -22.76
CA SER A 2 -8.42 55.83 -21.94
C SER A 2 -9.01 55.25 -20.65
N GLY A 3 -9.66 54.09 -20.76
CA GLY A 3 -10.04 53.26 -19.59
C GLY A 3 -10.19 51.77 -19.90
N LYS A 4 -10.56 51.41 -21.13
CA LYS A 4 -10.85 50.02 -21.52
C LYS A 4 -9.62 49.16 -21.86
N GLY A 5 -8.42 49.74 -21.97
CA GLY A 5 -7.20 49.02 -22.38
C GLY A 5 -6.51 48.23 -21.26
N LYS A 6 -6.55 48.72 -20.01
CA LYS A 6 -5.77 48.12 -18.90
C LYS A 6 -6.37 46.82 -18.35
N ALA A 7 -7.70 46.70 -18.36
CA ALA A 7 -8.39 45.48 -17.88
C ALA A 7 -8.18 44.28 -18.82
N LYS A 8 -8.19 44.51 -20.15
CA LYS A 8 -8.00 43.46 -21.15
C LYS A 8 -6.58 42.88 -21.13
N ILE A 9 -5.57 43.74 -20.95
CA ILE A 9 -4.15 43.34 -20.82
C ILE A 9 -3.90 42.57 -19.52
N LYS A 10 -4.54 42.96 -18.40
CA LYS A 10 -4.42 42.24 -17.12
C LYS A 10 -5.00 40.83 -17.23
N LEU A 11 -6.17 40.67 -17.84
CA LEU A 11 -6.83 39.37 -18.05
C LEU A 11 -6.05 38.43 -19.00
N LEU A 12 -5.43 38.98 -20.05
CA LEU A 12 -4.55 38.24 -20.97
C LEU A 12 -3.25 37.76 -20.28
N ARG A 13 -2.72 38.53 -19.32
CA ARG A 13 -1.56 38.13 -18.51
C ARG A 13 -1.90 37.02 -17.51
N THR A 14 -3.04 37.09 -16.82
CA THR A 14 -3.47 36.01 -15.91
C THR A 14 -3.77 34.71 -16.64
N LYS A 15 -4.39 34.78 -17.83
CA LYS A 15 -4.66 33.59 -18.66
C LYS A 15 -3.39 32.92 -19.21
N ARG A 16 -2.32 33.69 -19.46
CA ARG A 16 -1.00 33.15 -19.88
C ARG A 16 -0.26 32.51 -18.71
N ALA A 17 -0.32 33.11 -17.52
CA ALA A 17 0.30 32.54 -16.32
C ALA A 17 -0.37 31.22 -15.91
N THR A 18 -1.71 31.14 -15.91
CA THR A 18 -2.43 29.90 -15.57
C THR A 18 -2.27 28.80 -16.61
N LYS A 19 -2.21 29.14 -17.92
CA LYS A 19 -1.83 28.16 -18.96
C LYS A 19 -0.39 27.68 -18.81
N GLN A 20 0.57 28.56 -18.49
CA GLN A 20 1.97 28.16 -18.31
C GLN A 20 2.17 27.27 -17.08
N THR A 21 1.42 27.47 -15.99
CA THR A 21 1.46 26.57 -14.83
C THR A 21 0.87 25.20 -15.15
N GLN A 22 -0.29 25.14 -15.82
CA GLN A 22 -0.90 23.87 -16.23
C GLN A 22 -0.07 23.10 -17.26
N THR A 23 0.59 23.78 -18.20
CA THR A 23 1.48 23.13 -19.17
C THR A 23 2.77 22.63 -18.52
N LYS A 24 3.29 23.31 -17.48
CA LYS A 24 4.45 22.84 -16.70
C LYS A 24 4.11 21.59 -15.89
N GLU A 25 2.96 21.53 -15.21
CA GLU A 25 2.52 20.32 -14.48
C GLU A 25 2.33 19.13 -15.42
N LYS A 26 1.75 19.35 -16.60
CA LYS A 26 1.55 18.32 -17.62
C LYS A 26 2.87 17.85 -18.26
N MET A 27 3.86 18.74 -18.39
CA MET A 27 5.21 18.38 -18.85
C MET A 27 6.01 17.64 -17.77
N LEU A 28 5.95 18.05 -16.50
CA LEU A 28 6.58 17.31 -15.39
C LEU A 28 5.98 15.91 -15.23
N ALA A 29 4.67 15.74 -15.42
CA ALA A 29 4.02 14.43 -15.42
C ALA A 29 4.49 13.52 -16.57
N SER A 30 4.85 14.08 -17.72
CA SER A 30 5.36 13.32 -18.88
C SER A 30 6.82 12.89 -18.74
N GLN A 31 7.58 13.50 -17.83
CA GLN A 31 9.04 13.35 -17.76
C GLN A 31 9.52 12.40 -16.66
N CYS A 32 8.61 11.79 -15.90
CA CYS A 32 8.91 10.94 -14.76
C CYS A 32 8.31 9.52 -14.89
N SER A 33 8.49 8.86 -16.03
CA SER A 33 8.01 7.48 -16.24
C SER A 33 8.93 6.39 -15.66
N SER A 34 9.70 6.66 -14.59
CA SER A 34 10.54 5.64 -13.93
C SER A 34 10.24 5.44 -12.44
N HIS A 35 9.15 5.99 -11.92
CA HIS A 35 8.77 5.74 -10.52
C HIS A 35 8.11 4.36 -10.40
N VAL A 36 8.80 3.42 -9.76
CA VAL A 36 8.20 2.15 -9.34
C VAL A 36 7.18 2.47 -8.25
N ASN A 37 5.90 2.21 -8.52
CA ASN A 37 4.86 2.28 -7.50
C ASN A 37 4.79 0.92 -6.81
N LEU A 38 5.22 0.86 -5.54
CA LEU A 38 5.08 -0.32 -4.70
C LEU A 38 3.79 -0.23 -3.88
N ARG A 39 2.89 -1.19 -4.06
CA ARG A 39 1.65 -1.31 -3.28
C ARG A 39 1.85 -2.29 -2.14
N VAL A 40 1.74 -1.80 -0.91
CA VAL A 40 1.87 -2.62 0.30
C VAL A 40 0.51 -2.78 0.96
N ALA A 41 0.10 -4.03 1.18
CA ALA A 41 -1.07 -4.37 1.98
C ALA A 41 -0.67 -4.70 3.42
N LEU A 42 -1.41 -4.18 4.38
CA LEU A 42 -1.29 -4.53 5.78
C LEU A 42 -2.43 -5.47 6.15
N SER A 43 -2.10 -6.73 6.44
CA SER A 43 -3.07 -7.73 6.84
C SER A 43 -3.32 -7.64 8.34
N GLN A 44 -4.47 -7.10 8.73
CA GLN A 44 -4.94 -7.18 10.10
C GLN A 44 -5.74 -8.47 10.30
N MET A 45 -5.22 -9.39 11.09
CA MET A 45 -5.87 -10.67 11.38
C MET A 45 -5.75 -11.03 12.85
N ASN A 46 -6.76 -11.75 13.36
CA ASN A 46 -6.72 -12.39 14.67
C ASN A 46 -6.26 -13.83 14.49
N SER A 47 -5.01 -14.10 14.84
CA SER A 47 -4.47 -15.45 14.94
C SER A 47 -4.93 -16.13 16.23
N VAL A 48 -5.08 -17.45 16.21
CA VAL A 48 -5.34 -18.28 17.40
C VAL A 48 -4.06 -19.01 17.78
N VAL A 49 -3.62 -18.88 19.03
CA VAL A 49 -2.37 -19.50 19.50
C VAL A 49 -2.44 -21.02 19.35
N GLY A 50 -1.52 -21.58 18.57
CA GLY A 50 -1.36 -23.02 18.33
C GLY A 50 -2.31 -23.66 17.32
N ASP A 51 -3.23 -22.91 16.73
CA ASP A 51 -4.09 -23.38 15.63
C ASP A 51 -3.48 -23.01 14.28
N PHE A 52 -2.56 -23.85 13.82
CA PHE A 52 -1.76 -23.56 12.63
C PHE A 52 -2.59 -23.60 11.34
N GLU A 53 -3.52 -24.55 11.23
CA GLU A 53 -4.39 -24.73 10.07
C GLU A 53 -5.32 -23.54 9.90
N TYR A 54 -5.95 -23.07 10.99
CA TYR A 54 -6.76 -21.86 10.97
C TYR A 54 -5.93 -20.64 10.57
N ASN A 55 -4.79 -20.43 11.23
CA ASN A 55 -3.94 -19.28 10.96
C ASN A 55 -3.41 -19.26 9.53
N ALA A 56 -2.97 -20.41 8.99
CA ALA A 56 -2.56 -20.54 7.60
C ALA A 56 -3.71 -20.26 6.63
N GLY A 57 -4.93 -20.71 6.94
CA GLY A 57 -6.13 -20.37 6.19
C GLY A 57 -6.40 -18.86 6.16
N ARG A 58 -6.25 -18.18 7.30
CA ARG A 58 -6.38 -16.72 7.38
C ARG A 58 -5.32 -16.00 6.55
N ILE A 59 -4.07 -16.44 6.61
CA ILE A 59 -2.96 -15.90 5.80
C ILE A 59 -3.28 -16.05 4.31
N LYS A 60 -3.72 -17.25 3.87
CA LYS A 60 -4.10 -17.51 2.47
C LYS A 60 -5.22 -16.58 2.01
N ASN A 61 -6.29 -16.42 2.80
CA ASN A 61 -7.38 -15.51 2.45
C ASN A 61 -6.90 -14.06 2.33
N CYS A 62 -6.03 -13.61 3.23
CA CYS A 62 -5.45 -12.26 3.18
C CYS A 62 -4.55 -12.06 1.96
N LEU A 63 -3.78 -13.08 1.54
CA LEU A 63 -3.00 -13.05 0.30
C LEU A 63 -3.91 -12.95 -0.93
N GLU A 64 -4.99 -13.72 -0.99
CA GLU A 64 -5.96 -13.66 -2.08
C GLU A 64 -6.62 -12.28 -2.18
N GLU A 65 -7.05 -11.70 -1.05
CA GLU A 65 -7.61 -10.35 -1.02
C GLU A 65 -6.58 -9.31 -1.47
N ALA A 66 -5.37 -9.34 -0.93
CA ALA A 66 -4.32 -8.39 -1.32
C ALA A 66 -3.97 -8.49 -2.81
N THR A 67 -3.99 -9.70 -3.37
CA THR A 67 -3.80 -9.93 -4.81
C THR A 67 -4.90 -9.24 -5.63
N LYS A 68 -6.16 -9.28 -5.19
CA LYS A 68 -7.28 -8.59 -5.86
C LYS A 68 -7.11 -7.06 -5.86
N PHE A 69 -6.46 -6.49 -4.84
CA PHE A 69 -6.12 -5.07 -4.78
C PHE A 69 -4.83 -4.70 -5.54
N GLY A 70 -4.15 -5.68 -6.12
CA GLY A 70 -2.89 -5.50 -6.84
C GLY A 70 -1.76 -5.06 -5.90
N ALA A 71 -1.70 -5.64 -4.70
CA ALA A 71 -0.57 -5.44 -3.79
C ALA A 71 0.65 -6.22 -4.27
N ASP A 72 1.83 -5.58 -4.20
CA ASP A 72 3.12 -6.20 -4.49
C ASP A 72 3.72 -6.86 -3.24
N LEU A 73 3.34 -6.39 -2.05
CA LEU A 73 3.80 -6.88 -0.76
C LEU A 73 2.64 -6.94 0.23
N VAL A 74 2.59 -8.00 1.03
CA VAL A 74 1.64 -8.14 2.14
C VAL A 74 2.41 -8.33 3.43
N LEU A 75 2.12 -7.50 4.43
CA LEU A 75 2.70 -7.62 5.77
C LEU A 75 1.68 -8.25 6.71
N PHE A 76 2.15 -9.19 7.53
CA PHE A 76 1.35 -9.89 8.54
C PHE A 76 1.81 -9.52 9.95
N PRO A 77 0.97 -9.72 10.97
CA PRO A 77 1.36 -9.55 12.37
C PRO A 77 2.52 -10.48 12.74
N GLU A 78 3.25 -10.11 13.80
CA GLU A 78 4.28 -10.97 14.37
C GLU A 78 3.68 -12.33 14.76
N LEU A 79 4.41 -13.41 14.49
CA LEU A 79 3.99 -14.77 14.82
C LEU A 79 2.59 -15.14 14.27
N ALA A 80 2.17 -14.57 13.13
CA ALA A 80 0.83 -14.80 12.55
C ALA A 80 0.46 -16.28 12.35
N LEU A 81 1.43 -17.17 12.13
CA LEU A 81 1.20 -18.60 11.92
C LEU A 81 1.00 -19.36 13.25
N THR A 82 1.80 -19.07 14.26
CA THR A 82 1.73 -19.72 15.58
C THR A 82 0.71 -19.06 16.50
N GLY A 83 0.36 -17.80 16.23
CA GLY A 83 -0.30 -16.88 17.16
C GLY A 83 0.68 -16.23 18.16
N TYR A 84 0.28 -15.08 18.70
CA TYR A 84 1.04 -14.30 19.68
C TYR A 84 0.22 -14.04 20.96
N PRO A 85 0.81 -14.17 22.17
CA PRO A 85 2.11 -14.77 22.45
C PRO A 85 2.00 -16.31 22.56
N PRO A 86 2.97 -17.08 22.03
CA PRO A 86 2.97 -18.55 22.18
C PRO A 86 3.62 -19.03 23.49
N GLU A 87 4.37 -18.17 24.18
CA GLU A 87 5.00 -18.46 25.48
C GLU A 87 5.73 -19.82 25.51
N ASP A 88 5.47 -20.65 26.52
CA ASP A 88 6.11 -21.95 26.75
C ASP A 88 5.86 -22.97 25.63
N LEU A 89 4.92 -22.72 24.72
CA LEU A 89 4.71 -23.59 23.56
C LEU A 89 5.96 -23.64 22.68
N LEU A 90 6.76 -22.57 22.65
CA LEU A 90 8.02 -22.54 21.91
C LEU A 90 9.08 -23.49 22.46
N LEU A 91 8.92 -23.97 23.71
CA LEU A 91 9.80 -24.96 24.32
C LEU A 91 9.40 -26.41 23.97
N LYS A 92 8.24 -26.61 23.34
CA LYS A 92 7.73 -27.94 22.97
C LYS A 92 8.18 -28.32 21.56
N ASN A 93 8.98 -29.38 21.45
CA ASN A 93 9.46 -29.90 20.16
C ASN A 93 8.32 -30.18 19.18
N ASP A 94 7.20 -30.71 19.64
CA ASP A 94 6.03 -31.01 18.79
C ASP A 94 5.40 -29.73 18.22
N PHE A 95 5.40 -28.63 18.98
CA PHE A 95 4.89 -27.34 18.51
C PHE A 95 5.75 -26.78 17.38
N ILE A 96 7.07 -26.83 17.54
CA ILE A 96 8.03 -26.43 16.51
C ILE A 96 7.93 -27.35 15.29
N ALA A 97 7.76 -28.66 15.49
CA ALA A 97 7.58 -29.62 14.40
C ALA A 97 6.29 -29.37 13.61
N LYS A 98 5.19 -29.00 14.27
CA LYS A 98 3.94 -28.60 13.59
C LYS A 98 4.12 -27.30 12.81
N ASN A 99 4.73 -26.27 13.42
CA ASN A 99 5.01 -24.99 12.74
C ASN A 99 5.76 -25.19 11.41
N LYS A 100 6.77 -26.08 11.41
CA LYS A 100 7.59 -26.40 10.23
C LYS A 100 6.84 -27.19 9.13
N LYS A 101 5.66 -27.74 9.41
CA LYS A 101 4.90 -28.59 8.47
C LYS A 101 3.79 -27.88 7.72
N ILE A 102 3.36 -26.70 8.18
CA ILE A 102 2.13 -26.06 7.69
C ILE A 102 2.33 -25.18 6.45
N LEU A 103 3.53 -24.62 6.27
CA LEU A 103 3.94 -23.93 5.04
C LEU A 103 4.96 -24.80 4.29
#